data_AF-A0A7X9DTL1-F1
#
_entry.id   AF-A0A7X9DTL1-F1
#
_cell.length_a   1.000
_cell.length_b   1.000
_cell.length_c   1.000
_cell.angle_alpha   90.00
_cell.angle_beta   90.00
_cell.angle_gamma   90.00
#
_symmetry.space_group_name_H-M   'P 1'
#
loop_
_entity.id
_entity.type
_entity.pdbx_description
1 polymer ?
#
loop_
_entity_poly.entity_id
_entity_poly.type
_entity_poly.pdbx_seq_one_letter_code
_entity_poly.pdbx_strand_id
1 'polypeptide(L)'
;MTPRVPSKEFVKISGLILLGLALCSPACSPDKTPLDAALDGDGDGDADADAHDAGPDGGEGGAQDDGSAGDDGGLPDGGEADGTCDGGGDPGSDLWGWCPASGEYLGGDWKWRLRVTGAALYCGTFDESRTLEDELFKKSQLRIIPGDYPLPTVDGTYPFRLPLCLKYQAGQENPQLAGAGTLQATFTTYQGDLYFNFNLRQPLLAPSGAQWEFSLHLSGMMPPGGDTIALDGSHPDDCSGTPVVYVELLTCRGDCASWLDARVFDSCAFEDIPEGVHRLTFAGGDIEVGLRIGCSPASTEPGIFSRASGTLDGTAFDQRDYWRLIYNPAHHHFSRDAAVLFDTPIGPACGLKLEGLDPFCCRPLRPECYNECQSTLSLIDCDLGAIEKRDIESEAWEK
;
A
#
# COMPACT_ATOMS: atom_id res chain seq x y z
N MET A 1 -18.40 -65.64 29.89
CA MET A 1 -17.38 -64.63 29.53
C MET A 1 -17.94 -63.79 28.40
N THR A 2 -18.39 -62.59 28.74
CA THR A 2 -19.10 -61.65 27.86
C THR A 2 -18.11 -60.83 27.04
N PRO A 3 -18.35 -60.55 25.75
CA PRO A 3 -17.43 -59.76 24.94
C PRO A 3 -17.61 -58.26 25.20
N ARG A 4 -16.49 -57.54 25.31
CA ARG A 4 -16.43 -56.07 25.44
C ARG A 4 -16.72 -55.39 24.10
N VAL A 5 -17.60 -54.39 24.13
CA VAL A 5 -17.83 -53.42 23.05
C VAL A 5 -16.81 -52.28 23.20
N PRO A 6 -16.15 -51.80 22.12
CA PRO A 6 -15.28 -50.63 22.21
C PRO A 6 -16.12 -49.33 22.20
N SER A 7 -15.72 -48.40 23.06
CA SER A 7 -16.28 -47.07 23.26
C SER A 7 -16.06 -46.15 22.06
N LYS A 8 -17.10 -45.39 21.68
CA LYS A 8 -17.03 -44.30 20.72
C LYS A 8 -16.26 -43.12 21.31
N GLU A 9 -15.20 -42.68 20.64
CA GLU A 9 -14.56 -41.39 20.89
C GLU A 9 -15.44 -40.25 20.37
N PHE A 10 -15.68 -39.28 21.24
CA PHE A 10 -16.30 -38.00 20.90
C PHE A 10 -15.20 -37.06 20.40
N VAL A 11 -15.23 -36.72 19.11
CA VAL A 11 -14.46 -35.60 18.57
C VAL A 11 -15.17 -34.31 18.99
N LYS A 12 -14.50 -33.52 19.84
CA LYS A 12 -14.89 -32.14 20.13
C LYS A 12 -14.52 -31.27 18.93
N ILE A 13 -15.53 -30.82 18.18
CA ILE A 13 -15.38 -29.71 17.25
C ILE A 13 -15.66 -28.44 18.04
N SER A 14 -14.61 -27.66 18.31
CA SER A 14 -14.74 -26.31 18.86
C SER A 14 -15.31 -25.40 17.78
N GLY A 15 -16.61 -25.11 17.88
CA GLY A 15 -17.25 -24.07 17.08
C GLY A 15 -16.84 -22.69 17.58
N LEU A 16 -16.18 -21.92 16.72
CA LEU A 16 -15.95 -20.50 16.92
C LEU A 16 -17.26 -19.79 16.52
N ILE A 17 -17.95 -19.23 17.51
CA ILE A 17 -19.16 -18.40 17.31
C ILE A 17 -18.67 -16.99 16.98
N LEU A 18 -18.85 -16.55 15.73
CA LEU A 18 -18.80 -15.12 15.41
C LEU A 18 -20.12 -14.48 15.85
N LEU A 19 -20.05 -13.64 16.87
CA LEU A 19 -21.13 -12.74 17.28
C LEU A 19 -21.12 -11.53 16.33
N GLY A 20 -22.04 -11.50 15.37
CA GLY A 20 -22.38 -10.30 14.62
C GLY A 20 -23.21 -9.36 15.49
N LEU A 21 -22.57 -8.34 16.06
CA LEU A 21 -23.26 -7.21 16.71
C LEU A 21 -23.63 -6.18 15.65
N ALA A 22 -24.86 -6.27 15.16
CA ALA A 22 -25.51 -5.19 14.42
C ALA A 22 -25.88 -4.07 15.39
N LEU A 23 -25.09 -2.99 15.42
CA LEU A 23 -25.46 -1.75 16.08
C LEU A 23 -26.40 -0.95 15.16
N CYS A 24 -27.71 -1.07 15.40
CA CYS A 24 -28.68 -0.11 14.88
C CYS A 24 -28.40 1.27 15.51
N SER A 25 -27.94 2.22 14.70
CA SER A 25 -27.90 3.63 15.10
C SER A 25 -29.30 4.25 15.01
N PRO A 26 -29.79 4.95 16.04
CA PRO A 26 -31.05 5.67 15.98
C PRO A 26 -30.93 6.98 15.20
N ALA A 27 -32.00 7.32 14.49
CA ALA A 27 -32.17 8.52 13.69
C ALA A 27 -31.92 9.82 14.47
N CYS A 28 -31.20 10.76 13.86
CA CYS A 28 -31.02 12.12 14.33
C CYS A 28 -32.35 12.88 14.36
N SER A 29 -32.71 13.39 15.54
CA SER A 29 -33.72 14.45 15.71
C SER A 29 -32.98 15.76 15.99
N PRO A 30 -33.37 16.90 15.38
CA PRO A 30 -32.75 18.18 15.64
C PRO A 30 -33.52 18.91 16.75
N ASP A 31 -32.89 19.21 17.90
CA ASP A 31 -33.16 20.46 18.64
C ASP A 31 -32.21 20.70 19.84
N LYS A 32 -31.57 21.88 19.78
CA LYS A 32 -31.18 22.86 20.82
C LYS A 32 -31.07 22.42 22.29
N THR A 33 -29.87 22.52 22.89
CA THR A 33 -29.34 23.66 23.71
C THR A 33 -28.00 23.25 24.36
N PRO A 34 -27.08 24.19 24.67
CA PRO A 34 -25.79 23.89 25.28
C PRO A 34 -25.91 23.73 26.81
N LEU A 35 -25.15 22.80 27.37
CA LEU A 35 -24.94 22.66 28.80
C LEU A 35 -23.44 22.79 29.07
N ASP A 36 -23.08 23.91 29.69
CA ASP A 36 -21.85 24.10 30.43
C ASP A 36 -21.73 23.06 31.56
N ALA A 37 -20.54 22.51 31.79
CA ALA A 37 -19.90 22.48 33.12
C ALA A 37 -18.61 21.65 33.14
N ALA A 38 -17.58 22.26 33.74
CA ALA A 38 -16.53 21.72 34.62
C ALA A 38 -15.57 20.66 34.03
N LEU A 39 -14.28 20.97 33.80
CA LEU A 39 -13.21 21.11 34.81
C LEU A 39 -13.30 20.03 35.90
N ASP A 40 -12.50 18.98 35.74
CA ASP A 40 -11.74 18.38 36.84
C ASP A 40 -10.39 17.94 36.26
N GLY A 41 -9.33 18.46 36.87
CA GLY A 41 -7.96 18.08 36.61
C GLY A 41 -7.45 17.26 37.79
N ASP A 42 -6.82 16.14 37.46
CA ASP A 42 -5.87 15.38 38.28
C ASP A 42 -4.91 14.77 37.23
N GLY A 43 -3.61 15.01 37.19
CA GLY A 43 -2.71 15.35 38.28
C GLY A 43 -2.11 14.09 38.87
N ASP A 44 -1.36 13.31 38.07
CA ASP A 44 -0.40 12.33 38.58
C ASP A 44 0.81 12.25 37.64
N GLY A 45 1.96 12.61 38.19
CA GLY A 45 3.26 12.38 37.59
C GLY A 45 3.97 11.22 38.27
N ASP A 46 4.91 10.63 37.54
CA ASP A 46 6.11 9.90 38.00
C ASP A 46 6.97 9.79 36.72
N ALA A 47 8.08 10.50 36.54
CA ALA A 47 9.39 10.43 37.22
C ALA A 47 10.17 9.13 36.94
N ASP A 48 11.35 9.33 36.33
CA ASP A 48 12.56 8.48 36.31
C ASP A 48 12.49 7.17 35.49
N ALA A 49 13.48 6.69 34.73
CA ALA A 49 14.88 6.98 34.44
C ALA A 49 15.17 6.27 33.07
N ASP A 50 16.24 6.41 32.30
CA ASP A 50 17.66 6.50 32.58
C ASP A 50 18.39 7.05 31.34
N ALA A 51 19.35 7.94 31.61
CA ALA A 51 20.33 8.41 30.64
C ALA A 51 21.46 7.39 30.50
N HIS A 52 21.93 7.15 29.27
CA HIS A 52 23.23 6.56 29.01
C HIS A 52 24.15 7.58 28.34
N ASP A 53 25.22 7.92 29.06
CA ASP A 53 26.33 8.77 28.68
C ASP A 53 27.60 7.90 28.48
N ALA A 54 28.48 8.38 27.59
CA ALA A 54 29.88 8.04 27.34
C ALA A 54 30.23 6.59 26.88
N GLY A 55 31.02 6.35 25.83
CA GLY A 55 32.05 7.20 25.21
C GLY A 55 32.85 6.43 24.14
N PRO A 56 34.09 6.86 23.80
CA PRO A 56 34.54 7.10 22.42
C PRO A 56 35.56 6.09 21.88
N ASP A 57 35.77 6.08 20.55
CA ASP A 57 37.01 5.80 19.80
C ASP A 57 36.67 6.08 18.31
N GLY A 58 37.37 6.89 17.52
CA GLY A 58 38.81 6.96 17.31
C GLY A 58 39.11 6.38 15.92
N GLY A 59 39.37 7.22 14.90
CA GLY A 59 39.68 6.71 13.56
C GLY A 59 39.79 7.76 12.46
N GLU A 60 40.80 8.63 12.56
CA GLU A 60 41.31 9.38 11.42
C GLU A 60 42.05 8.44 10.45
N GLY A 61 41.78 8.59 9.15
CA GLY A 61 42.50 7.89 8.08
C GLY A 61 42.26 8.60 6.76
N GLY A 62 43.11 9.58 6.45
CA GLY A 62 43.06 10.31 5.19
C GLY A 62 43.83 9.64 4.06
N ALA A 63 43.66 10.29 2.90
CA ALA A 63 44.60 10.45 1.79
C ALA A 63 44.42 9.56 0.53
N GLN A 64 44.18 10.31 -0.57
CA GLN A 64 44.75 10.19 -1.92
C GLN A 64 44.19 9.11 -2.85
N ASP A 65 44.18 9.24 -4.17
CA ASP A 65 44.31 10.30 -5.21
C ASP A 65 44.22 9.51 -6.54
N ASP A 66 44.13 10.22 -7.66
CA ASP A 66 44.08 9.76 -9.07
C ASP A 66 42.71 9.25 -9.58
N GLY A 67 42.20 9.61 -10.76
CA GLY A 67 42.76 10.36 -11.89
C GLY A 67 42.66 9.55 -13.18
N SER A 68 41.74 9.90 -14.09
CA SER A 68 41.74 9.70 -15.57
C SER A 68 40.30 9.66 -16.09
N ALA A 69 39.78 10.63 -16.85
CA ALA A 69 40.14 11.10 -18.20
C ALA A 69 39.79 10.12 -19.33
N GLY A 70 38.82 10.54 -20.17
CA GLY A 70 38.60 10.12 -21.56
C GLY A 70 37.66 8.93 -21.77
N ASP A 71 36.58 9.08 -22.52
CA ASP A 71 36.68 9.05 -23.99
C ASP A 71 35.37 9.49 -24.66
N ASP A 72 35.55 10.15 -25.80
CA ASP A 72 34.55 10.71 -26.69
C ASP A 72 34.10 9.66 -27.72
N GLY A 73 32.83 9.72 -28.13
CA GLY A 73 32.33 9.04 -29.33
C GLY A 73 30.89 8.59 -29.13
N GLY A 74 29.91 9.00 -29.91
CA GLY A 74 29.92 9.47 -31.29
C GLY A 74 28.58 9.00 -31.86
N LEU A 75 27.68 9.95 -32.08
CA LEU A 75 26.40 9.73 -32.76
C LEU A 75 26.63 9.15 -34.16
N PRO A 76 25.68 8.33 -34.65
CA PRO A 76 25.20 8.59 -35.99
C PRO A 76 23.69 8.85 -36.02
N ASP A 77 23.43 9.91 -36.76
CA ASP A 77 22.21 10.40 -37.36
C ASP A 77 21.58 9.37 -38.35
N GLY A 78 20.27 9.51 -38.54
CA GLY A 78 19.58 9.14 -39.79
C GLY A 78 18.90 7.78 -39.88
N GLY A 79 17.58 7.75 -39.71
CA GLY A 79 16.73 6.62 -40.09
C GLY A 79 15.25 6.91 -39.95
N GLU A 80 14.69 7.70 -40.88
CA GLU A 80 13.25 7.83 -41.07
C GLU A 80 12.64 6.45 -41.37
N ALA A 81 11.70 6.01 -40.52
CA ALA A 81 10.80 4.90 -40.78
C ALA A 81 9.38 5.30 -40.34
N ASP A 82 8.58 5.57 -41.34
CA ASP A 82 7.13 5.53 -41.39
C ASP A 82 6.59 4.16 -40.94
N GLY A 83 5.64 4.15 -39.99
CA GLY A 83 4.89 2.93 -39.70
C GLY A 83 4.19 2.89 -38.36
N THR A 84 2.88 3.16 -38.39
CA THR A 84 1.87 2.60 -37.46
C THR A 84 2.04 2.87 -35.97
N CYS A 85 1.36 3.91 -35.49
CA CYS A 85 1.00 4.10 -34.08
C CYS A 85 -0.12 3.12 -33.69
N ASP A 86 0.15 1.82 -33.69
CA ASP A 86 -0.70 0.79 -33.07
C ASP A 86 0.20 -0.06 -32.17
N GLY A 87 0.42 0.47 -30.97
CA GLY A 87 1.25 -0.14 -29.95
C GLY A 87 0.90 0.45 -28.60
N GLY A 88 -0.32 0.17 -28.13
CA GLY A 88 -0.64 0.24 -26.70
C GLY A 88 0.18 -0.81 -25.95
N GLY A 89 1.50 -0.60 -25.91
CA GLY A 89 2.41 -1.36 -25.08
C GLY A 89 1.97 -1.13 -23.64
N ASP A 90 1.68 -2.23 -22.94
CA ASP A 90 1.47 -2.25 -21.51
C ASP A 90 2.60 -1.44 -20.86
N PRO A 91 2.33 -0.30 -20.17
CA PRO A 91 3.36 0.60 -19.64
C PRO A 91 4.26 -0.04 -18.56
N GLY A 92 4.21 -1.36 -18.38
CA GLY A 92 5.12 -2.13 -17.55
C GLY A 92 5.72 -3.39 -18.18
N SER A 93 5.57 -3.70 -19.49
CA SER A 93 6.04 -5.00 -20.01
C SER A 93 7.53 -5.28 -19.77
N ASP A 94 8.37 -4.24 -19.80
CA ASP A 94 9.82 -4.36 -19.58
C ASP A 94 10.20 -4.42 -18.09
N LEU A 95 9.30 -3.95 -17.20
CA LEU A 95 9.49 -3.98 -15.75
C LEU A 95 9.26 -5.36 -15.14
N TRP A 96 8.78 -6.33 -15.90
CA TRP A 96 8.23 -7.59 -15.40
C TRP A 96 8.75 -8.81 -16.17
N GLY A 97 9.93 -8.70 -16.81
CA GLY A 97 10.50 -9.76 -17.65
C GLY A 97 10.84 -11.08 -16.93
N TRP A 98 10.81 -11.10 -15.59
CA TRP A 98 11.01 -12.30 -14.76
C TRP A 98 9.69 -12.93 -14.27
N CYS A 99 8.55 -12.37 -14.64
CA CYS A 99 7.27 -12.89 -14.20
C CYS A 99 6.97 -14.25 -14.85
N PRO A 100 6.32 -15.17 -14.11
CA PRO A 100 5.89 -16.44 -14.68
C PRO A 100 4.86 -16.24 -15.79
N ALA A 101 4.77 -17.20 -16.70
CA ALA A 101 3.71 -17.20 -17.70
C ALA A 101 2.34 -17.54 -17.06
N SER A 102 1.24 -17.06 -17.62
CA SER A 102 -0.11 -17.42 -17.16
C SER A 102 -0.38 -18.93 -17.23
N GLY A 103 0.25 -19.64 -18.16
CA GLY A 103 0.20 -21.09 -18.29
C GLY A 103 0.88 -21.88 -17.15
N GLU A 104 1.63 -21.22 -16.27
CA GLU A 104 2.20 -21.83 -15.06
C GLU A 104 1.19 -21.96 -13.92
N TYR A 105 -0.05 -21.54 -14.17
CA TYR A 105 -1.18 -21.78 -13.28
C TYR A 105 -1.31 -23.26 -12.92
N LEU A 106 -1.60 -23.53 -11.64
CA LEU A 106 -1.98 -24.85 -11.16
C LEU A 106 -3.38 -24.76 -10.54
N GLY A 107 -4.28 -25.62 -11.00
CA GLY A 107 -5.61 -25.80 -10.44
C GLY A 107 -6.40 -26.85 -11.24
N GLY A 108 -7.68 -27.00 -10.92
CA GLY A 108 -8.58 -27.95 -11.57
C GLY A 108 -9.35 -27.32 -12.74
N ASP A 109 -10.06 -28.16 -13.48
CA ASP A 109 -11.02 -27.72 -14.50
C ASP A 109 -12.36 -27.40 -13.83
N TRP A 110 -12.43 -26.23 -13.21
CA TRP A 110 -13.60 -25.77 -12.49
C TRP A 110 -14.40 -24.73 -13.28
N LYS A 111 -15.69 -24.59 -12.93
CA LYS A 111 -16.61 -23.70 -13.64
C LYS A 111 -16.35 -22.23 -13.34
N TRP A 112 -16.14 -21.87 -12.06
CA TRP A 112 -15.88 -20.49 -11.69
C TRP A 112 -14.51 -20.04 -12.18
N ARG A 113 -14.32 -18.72 -12.31
CA ARG A 113 -13.13 -18.08 -12.87
C ARG A 113 -12.71 -16.90 -12.01
N LEU A 114 -11.41 -16.81 -11.76
CA LEU A 114 -10.73 -15.58 -11.38
C LEU A 114 -10.17 -14.97 -12.66
N ARG A 115 -10.79 -13.88 -13.14
CA ARG A 115 -10.31 -13.12 -14.28
C ARG A 115 -9.36 -12.03 -13.81
N VAL A 116 -8.08 -12.18 -14.11
CA VAL A 116 -7.06 -11.19 -13.84
C VAL A 116 -6.83 -10.37 -15.11
N THR A 117 -7.02 -9.05 -15.04
CA THR A 117 -6.86 -8.16 -16.21
C THR A 117 -5.42 -7.66 -16.34
N GLY A 118 -5.11 -7.01 -17.47
CA GLY A 118 -3.82 -6.35 -17.68
C GLY A 118 -3.48 -5.29 -16.62
N ALA A 119 -4.50 -4.69 -16.02
CA ALA A 119 -4.39 -3.62 -15.03
C ALA A 119 -4.20 -4.11 -13.59
N ALA A 120 -4.17 -5.43 -13.35
CA ALA A 120 -4.00 -6.03 -12.02
C ALA A 120 -2.59 -5.83 -11.42
N LEU A 121 -2.31 -4.58 -11.05
CA LEU A 121 -1.10 -4.10 -10.42
C LEU A 121 -1.45 -3.45 -9.08
N TYR A 122 -0.78 -3.91 -8.05
CA TYR A 122 -1.03 -3.52 -6.67
C TYR A 122 0.25 -2.98 -6.03
N CYS A 123 0.13 -1.96 -5.21
CA CYS A 123 1.22 -1.25 -4.57
C CYS A 123 1.17 -1.51 -3.07
N GLY A 124 2.34 -1.65 -2.46
CA GLY A 124 2.47 -1.82 -1.02
C GLY A 124 1.86 -0.63 -0.30
N THR A 125 1.02 -0.90 0.69
CA THR A 125 0.40 0.11 1.54
C THR A 125 1.38 0.60 2.60
N PHE A 126 1.15 1.81 3.08
CA PHE A 126 1.90 2.38 4.20
C PHE A 126 1.56 1.68 5.52
N ASP A 127 2.32 2.01 6.56
CA ASP A 127 2.10 1.62 7.94
C ASP A 127 2.44 2.82 8.83
N GLU A 128 1.43 3.33 9.54
CA GLU A 128 1.50 4.56 10.34
C GLU A 128 2.61 4.52 11.42
N SER A 129 3.17 3.34 11.72
CA SER A 129 4.28 3.17 12.66
C SER A 129 5.68 3.38 12.06
N ARG A 130 5.79 3.51 10.74
CA ARG A 130 7.07 3.65 10.02
C ARG A 130 7.43 5.12 9.82
N THR A 131 8.69 5.40 9.50
CA THR A 131 9.12 6.72 8.98
C THR A 131 9.02 6.76 7.45
N LEU A 132 9.24 7.93 6.83
CA LEU A 132 9.31 8.04 5.37
C LEU A 132 10.48 7.23 4.79
N GLU A 133 11.61 7.18 5.47
CA GLU A 133 12.78 6.39 5.08
C GLU A 133 12.46 4.88 5.13
N ASP A 134 11.79 4.44 6.18
CA ASP A 134 11.27 3.09 6.27
C ASP A 134 10.25 2.82 5.16
N GLU A 135 9.33 3.74 4.87
CA GLU A 135 8.36 3.58 3.78
C GLU A 135 9.03 3.50 2.40
N LEU A 136 10.06 4.32 2.13
CA LEU A 136 10.88 4.22 0.93
C LEU A 136 11.50 2.83 0.81
N PHE A 137 12.11 2.34 1.88
CA PHE A 137 12.66 1.00 1.92
C PHE A 137 11.54 -0.05 1.78
N LYS A 138 10.34 0.20 2.30
CA LYS A 138 9.24 -0.76 2.27
C LYS A 138 8.40 -0.73 0.99
N LYS A 139 8.72 0.14 0.03
CA LYS A 139 8.04 0.16 -1.27
C LYS A 139 8.08 -1.19 -1.96
N SER A 140 6.92 -1.57 -2.49
CA SER A 140 6.73 -2.85 -3.15
C SER A 140 5.59 -2.78 -4.15
N GLN A 141 5.66 -3.61 -5.18
CA GLN A 141 4.60 -3.81 -6.16
C GLN A 141 4.36 -5.31 -6.34
N LEU A 142 3.09 -5.66 -6.50
CA LEU A 142 2.60 -7.00 -6.80
C LEU A 142 1.88 -6.93 -8.13
N ARG A 143 2.26 -7.80 -9.06
CA ARG A 143 1.53 -8.03 -10.30
C ARG A 143 1.00 -9.45 -10.30
N ILE A 144 -0.31 -9.59 -10.45
CA ILE A 144 -0.94 -10.88 -10.74
C ILE A 144 -1.01 -11.00 -12.26
N ILE A 145 -0.56 -12.13 -12.80
CA ILE A 145 -0.42 -12.25 -14.26
C ILE A 145 -1.81 -12.31 -14.91
N PRO A 146 -2.07 -11.54 -15.97
CA PRO A 146 -3.36 -11.56 -16.64
C PRO A 146 -3.74 -12.97 -17.14
N GLY A 147 -5.00 -13.35 -16.96
CA GLY A 147 -5.50 -14.67 -17.33
C GLY A 147 -6.86 -14.99 -16.73
N ASP A 148 -7.45 -16.10 -17.18
CA ASP A 148 -8.72 -16.64 -16.68
C ASP A 148 -8.47 -17.95 -15.92
N TYR A 149 -8.33 -17.86 -14.61
CA TYR A 149 -7.95 -18.98 -13.75
C TYR A 149 -9.17 -19.67 -13.15
N PRO A 150 -9.42 -20.96 -13.42
CA PRO A 150 -10.51 -21.68 -12.77
C PRO A 150 -10.47 -21.60 -11.24
N LEU A 151 -11.65 -21.56 -10.60
CA LEU A 151 -11.84 -21.59 -9.16
C LEU A 151 -12.82 -22.71 -8.77
N PRO A 152 -12.56 -23.44 -7.67
CA PRO A 152 -13.46 -24.51 -7.22
C PRO A 152 -14.84 -23.94 -6.83
N THR A 153 -15.87 -24.79 -6.90
CA THR A 153 -17.25 -24.45 -6.56
C THR A 153 -17.81 -25.32 -5.44
N VAL A 154 -16.93 -26.03 -4.74
CA VAL A 154 -17.26 -26.96 -3.65
C VAL A 154 -16.26 -26.73 -2.52
N ASP A 155 -16.74 -26.77 -1.28
CA ASP A 155 -15.90 -26.67 -0.10
C ASP A 155 -14.72 -27.64 -0.17
N GLY A 156 -13.53 -27.16 0.18
CA GLY A 156 -12.36 -28.01 0.21
C GLY A 156 -11.05 -27.25 0.16
N THR A 157 -9.98 -28.03 0.21
CA THR A 157 -8.60 -27.57 0.15
C THR A 157 -7.98 -28.12 -1.13
N TYR A 158 -7.46 -27.26 -1.99
CA TYR A 158 -6.99 -27.63 -3.32
C TYR A 158 -5.55 -27.18 -3.54
N PRO A 159 -4.70 -27.96 -4.23
CA PRO A 159 -3.43 -27.45 -4.73
C PRO A 159 -3.74 -26.34 -5.73
N PHE A 160 -3.10 -25.18 -5.55
CA PHE A 160 -3.36 -24.00 -6.37
C PHE A 160 -2.08 -23.22 -6.58
N ARG A 161 -1.88 -22.69 -7.79
CA ARG A 161 -0.81 -21.73 -8.09
C ARG A 161 -1.37 -20.64 -8.99
N LEU A 162 -1.48 -19.44 -8.45
CA LEU A 162 -1.72 -18.19 -9.15
C LEU A 162 -0.38 -17.61 -9.62
N PRO A 163 -0.14 -17.48 -10.93
CA PRO A 163 1.04 -16.82 -11.45
C PRO A 163 1.04 -15.34 -11.02
N LEU A 164 2.12 -14.92 -10.38
CA LEU A 164 2.33 -13.56 -9.89
C LEU A 164 3.82 -13.24 -9.84
N CYS A 165 4.14 -11.97 -9.70
CA CYS A 165 5.48 -11.49 -9.45
C CYS A 165 5.48 -10.30 -8.51
N LEU A 166 6.58 -10.17 -7.78
CA LEU A 166 6.82 -9.12 -6.82
C LEU A 166 8.03 -8.31 -7.27
N LYS A 167 7.97 -7.02 -6.98
CA LYS A 167 9.08 -6.09 -7.11
C LYS A 167 9.18 -5.29 -5.83
N TYR A 168 10.31 -5.35 -5.16
CA TYR A 168 10.63 -4.55 -3.97
C TYR A 168 11.63 -3.45 -4.33
N GLN A 169 11.77 -2.46 -3.45
CA GLN A 169 12.72 -1.36 -3.62
C GLN A 169 14.14 -1.91 -3.88
N ALA A 170 14.91 -1.20 -4.71
CA ALA A 170 16.28 -1.57 -5.04
C ALA A 170 17.11 -1.85 -3.77
N GLY A 171 17.92 -2.91 -3.81
CA GLY A 171 18.68 -3.40 -2.65
C GLY A 171 17.95 -4.45 -1.81
N GLN A 172 16.65 -4.64 -1.99
CA GLN A 172 15.92 -5.78 -1.42
C GLN A 172 15.92 -6.97 -2.37
N GLU A 173 15.80 -8.15 -1.76
CA GLU A 173 15.59 -9.39 -2.49
C GLU A 173 14.13 -9.49 -2.99
N ASN A 174 13.95 -9.92 -4.24
CA ASN A 174 12.63 -10.18 -4.80
C ASN A 174 12.28 -11.66 -4.64
N PRO A 175 11.38 -12.03 -3.71
CA PRO A 175 10.96 -13.42 -3.56
C PRO A 175 10.12 -13.86 -4.76
N GLN A 176 10.38 -15.08 -5.25
CA GLN A 176 9.71 -15.66 -6.42
C GLN A 176 8.87 -16.88 -6.03
N LEU A 177 7.88 -17.25 -6.84
CA LEU A 177 7.08 -18.45 -6.62
C LEU A 177 7.97 -19.70 -6.50
N ALA A 178 7.91 -20.37 -5.35
CA ALA A 178 8.76 -21.52 -5.04
C ALA A 178 8.06 -22.86 -5.26
N GLY A 179 6.73 -22.87 -5.38
CA GLY A 179 5.97 -24.11 -5.39
C GLY A 179 4.47 -23.92 -5.56
N ALA A 180 3.76 -25.04 -5.44
CA ALA A 180 2.30 -25.02 -5.37
C ALA A 180 1.90 -24.45 -4.00
N GLY A 181 0.90 -23.59 -4.01
CA GLY A 181 0.19 -23.15 -2.81
C GLY A 181 -1.00 -24.03 -2.49
N THR A 182 -1.77 -23.56 -1.52
CA THR A 182 -3.02 -24.18 -1.08
C THR A 182 -4.14 -23.16 -1.13
N LEU A 183 -5.22 -23.48 -1.84
CA LEU A 183 -6.46 -22.72 -1.86
C LEU A 183 -7.50 -23.41 -0.96
N GLN A 184 -7.89 -22.77 0.12
CA GLN A 184 -9.06 -23.14 0.90
C GLN A 184 -10.29 -22.43 0.33
N ALA A 185 -11.28 -23.19 -0.11
CA ALA A 185 -12.57 -22.68 -0.55
C ALA A 185 -13.66 -23.04 0.46
N THR A 186 -14.50 -22.08 0.80
CA THR A 186 -15.70 -22.29 1.61
C THR A 186 -16.87 -21.52 1.02
N PHE A 187 -18.03 -22.14 1.00
CA PHE A 187 -19.27 -21.60 0.45
C PHE A 187 -20.35 -21.60 1.52
N THR A 188 -21.17 -20.55 1.56
CA THR A 188 -22.30 -20.46 2.49
C THR A 188 -23.49 -19.86 1.77
N THR A 189 -24.66 -20.46 1.91
CA THR A 189 -25.90 -19.89 1.40
C THR A 189 -26.63 -19.17 2.53
N TYR A 190 -26.89 -17.87 2.35
CA TYR A 190 -27.66 -17.06 3.30
C TYR A 190 -28.74 -16.30 2.55
N GLN A 191 -30.00 -16.45 2.99
CA GLN A 191 -31.18 -15.84 2.36
C GLN A 191 -31.36 -16.12 0.86
N GLY A 192 -30.74 -17.19 0.34
CA GLY A 192 -30.79 -17.57 -1.07
C GLY A 192 -29.57 -17.13 -1.88
N ASP A 193 -28.72 -16.27 -1.31
CA ASP A 193 -27.49 -15.80 -1.93
C ASP A 193 -26.31 -16.70 -1.57
N LEU A 194 -25.42 -16.92 -2.55
CA LEU A 194 -24.22 -17.75 -2.40
C LEU A 194 -23.02 -16.87 -2.08
N TYR A 195 -22.54 -16.99 -0.85
CA TYR A 195 -21.30 -16.37 -0.39
C TYR A 195 -20.14 -17.35 -0.58
N PHE A 196 -19.00 -16.81 -0.96
CA PHE A 196 -17.75 -17.56 -1.08
C PHE A 196 -16.66 -16.92 -0.23
N ASN A 197 -15.69 -17.75 0.15
CA ASN A 197 -14.46 -17.31 0.75
C ASN A 197 -13.32 -18.21 0.24
N PHE A 198 -12.30 -17.58 -0.31
CA PHE A 198 -11.12 -18.19 -0.89
C PHE A 198 -9.89 -17.67 -0.12
N ASN A 199 -9.14 -18.57 0.49
CA ASN A 199 -7.87 -18.26 1.14
C ASN A 199 -6.77 -19.01 0.41
N LEU A 200 -5.97 -18.28 -0.35
CA LEU A 200 -4.82 -18.81 -1.06
C LEU A 200 -3.55 -18.49 -0.27
N ARG A 201 -2.70 -19.49 -0.06
CA ARG A 201 -1.36 -19.32 0.49
C ARG A 201 -0.34 -19.97 -0.43
N GLN A 202 0.66 -19.23 -0.90
CA GLN A 202 1.66 -19.71 -1.85
C GLN A 202 3.08 -19.50 -1.33
N PRO A 203 3.93 -20.53 -1.34
CA PRO A 203 5.31 -20.37 -0.91
C PRO A 203 6.09 -19.55 -1.94
N LEU A 204 6.89 -18.63 -1.42
CA LEU A 204 7.85 -17.82 -2.15
C LEU A 204 9.25 -18.07 -1.61
N LEU A 205 10.27 -17.86 -2.44
CA LEU A 205 11.67 -18.03 -2.08
C LEU A 205 12.49 -16.86 -2.61
N ALA A 206 13.24 -16.20 -1.73
CA ALA A 206 14.21 -15.19 -2.11
C ALA A 206 15.52 -15.83 -2.62
N PRO A 207 16.36 -15.11 -3.39
CA PRO A 207 17.66 -15.61 -3.85
C PRO A 207 18.59 -16.11 -2.73
N SER A 208 18.56 -15.48 -1.54
CA SER A 208 19.28 -15.95 -0.34
C SER A 208 18.79 -17.31 0.21
N GLY A 209 17.64 -17.80 -0.25
CA GLY A 209 16.94 -18.95 0.33
C GLY A 209 16.00 -18.58 1.48
N ALA A 210 15.84 -17.28 1.80
CA ALA A 210 14.84 -16.84 2.76
C ALA A 210 13.43 -17.22 2.28
N GLN A 211 12.67 -17.86 3.16
CA GLN A 211 11.28 -18.26 2.89
C GLN A 211 10.37 -17.03 2.99
N TRP A 212 9.38 -16.98 2.11
CA TRP A 212 8.33 -15.98 2.08
C TRP A 212 7.00 -16.67 1.76
N GLU A 213 5.90 -15.99 2.00
CA GLU A 213 4.56 -16.45 1.64
C GLU A 213 3.80 -15.30 0.97
N PHE A 214 3.07 -15.62 -0.09
CA PHE A 214 2.00 -14.78 -0.62
C PHE A 214 0.66 -15.32 -0.13
N SER A 215 -0.17 -14.42 0.39
CA SER A 215 -1.54 -14.70 0.80
C SER A 215 -2.51 -13.86 -0.01
N LEU A 216 -3.59 -14.48 -0.49
CA LEU A 216 -4.74 -13.82 -1.07
C LEU A 216 -5.98 -14.28 -0.32
N HIS A 217 -6.72 -13.30 0.23
CA HIS A 217 -8.05 -13.51 0.75
C HIS A 217 -9.05 -12.87 -0.20
N LEU A 218 -10.00 -13.67 -0.67
CA LEU A 218 -11.02 -13.24 -1.62
C LEU A 218 -12.37 -13.74 -1.13
N SER A 219 -13.25 -12.84 -0.74
CA SER A 219 -14.57 -13.19 -0.23
C SER A 219 -15.65 -12.30 -0.80
N GLY A 220 -16.89 -12.74 -0.77
CA GLY A 220 -17.98 -11.95 -1.32
C GLY A 220 -19.20 -12.77 -1.65
N MET A 221 -20.11 -12.15 -2.39
CA MET A 221 -21.33 -12.76 -2.89
C MET A 221 -21.21 -12.98 -4.39
N MET A 222 -21.45 -14.22 -4.84
CA MET A 222 -21.54 -14.48 -6.27
C MET A 222 -22.93 -14.05 -6.76
N PRO A 223 -23.04 -13.17 -7.77
CA PRO A 223 -24.35 -12.82 -8.33
C PRO A 223 -25.06 -14.05 -8.91
N PRO A 224 -26.40 -14.09 -8.94
CA PRO A 224 -27.14 -15.19 -9.54
C PRO A 224 -26.72 -15.47 -10.98
N GLY A 225 -26.25 -16.69 -11.25
CA GLY A 225 -25.73 -17.08 -12.57
C GLY A 225 -24.31 -16.60 -12.88
N GLY A 226 -23.69 -15.85 -11.97
CA GLY A 226 -22.29 -15.45 -12.05
C GLY A 226 -21.34 -16.65 -11.90
N ASP A 227 -20.22 -16.55 -12.59
CA ASP A 227 -19.13 -17.52 -12.54
C ASP A 227 -17.75 -16.86 -12.58
N THR A 228 -17.67 -15.54 -12.53
CA THR A 228 -16.42 -14.80 -12.73
C THR A 228 -16.24 -13.77 -11.62
N ILE A 229 -15.06 -13.77 -11.01
CA ILE A 229 -14.57 -12.74 -10.09
C ILE A 229 -13.42 -12.02 -10.80
N ALA A 230 -13.46 -10.69 -10.84
CA ALA A 230 -12.42 -9.90 -11.49
C ALA A 230 -11.37 -9.43 -10.48
N LEU A 231 -10.10 -9.49 -10.88
CA LEU A 231 -9.00 -8.75 -10.28
C LEU A 231 -8.43 -7.85 -11.38
N ASP A 232 -8.66 -6.56 -11.26
CA ASP A 232 -8.32 -5.58 -12.29
C ASP A 232 -7.46 -4.43 -11.76
N GLY A 233 -6.95 -4.55 -10.53
CA GLY A 233 -6.16 -3.51 -9.88
C GLY A 233 -7.00 -2.37 -9.31
N SER A 234 -8.33 -2.42 -9.39
CA SER A 234 -9.19 -1.45 -8.72
C SER A 234 -9.14 -1.61 -7.20
N HIS A 235 -9.37 -0.51 -6.50
CA HIS A 235 -9.63 -0.52 -5.05
C HIS A 235 -11.10 -0.92 -4.84
N PRO A 236 -11.42 -1.84 -3.91
CA PRO A 236 -12.80 -2.18 -3.61
C PRO A 236 -13.57 -0.93 -3.15
N ASP A 237 -14.68 -0.61 -3.82
CA ASP A 237 -15.55 0.51 -3.43
C ASP A 237 -16.35 0.14 -2.18
N ASP A 238 -15.72 0.30 -1.01
CA ASP A 238 -16.37 0.16 0.28
C ASP A 238 -17.28 1.38 0.60
N CYS A 239 -17.17 2.47 -0.16
CA CYS A 239 -17.93 3.71 0.05
C CYS A 239 -19.40 3.57 -0.30
N SER A 240 -19.73 2.83 -1.36
CA SER A 240 -21.11 2.66 -1.83
C SER A 240 -21.93 1.67 -1.00
N GLY A 241 -21.33 1.08 0.04
CA GLY A 241 -22.01 0.21 1.00
C GLY A 241 -22.37 -1.18 0.46
N THR A 242 -21.81 -1.57 -0.69
CA THR A 242 -21.99 -2.92 -1.23
C THR A 242 -20.73 -3.43 -1.96
N PRO A 243 -19.62 -3.73 -1.24
CA PRO A 243 -18.56 -4.51 -1.87
C PRO A 243 -19.13 -5.89 -2.20
N VAL A 244 -19.31 -6.17 -3.49
CA VAL A 244 -19.72 -7.50 -3.97
C VAL A 244 -18.59 -8.51 -3.70
N VAL A 245 -17.35 -8.03 -3.66
CA VAL A 245 -16.13 -8.80 -3.47
C VAL A 245 -15.13 -8.00 -2.63
N TYR A 246 -14.62 -8.60 -1.56
CA TYR A 246 -13.51 -8.14 -0.76
C TYR A 246 -12.22 -8.86 -1.17
N VAL A 247 -11.13 -8.11 -1.31
CA VAL A 247 -9.81 -8.60 -1.71
C VAL A 247 -8.77 -8.10 -0.71
N GLU A 248 -7.98 -9.02 -0.14
CA GLU A 248 -6.78 -8.69 0.63
C GLU A 248 -5.61 -9.45 0.02
N LEU A 249 -4.52 -8.71 -0.24
CA LEU A 249 -3.30 -9.22 -0.84
C LEU A 249 -2.16 -8.93 0.13
N LEU A 250 -1.41 -9.96 0.50
CA LEU A 250 -0.36 -9.86 1.50
C LEU A 250 0.86 -10.70 1.11
N THR A 251 2.05 -10.21 1.43
CA THR A 251 3.27 -11.03 1.46
C THR A 251 3.96 -10.90 2.81
N CYS A 252 4.60 -11.97 3.28
CA CYS A 252 5.32 -11.95 4.55
C CYS A 252 6.60 -12.78 4.44
N ARG A 253 7.62 -12.43 5.23
CA ARG A 253 8.80 -13.26 5.39
C ARG A 253 8.46 -14.43 6.32
N GLY A 254 8.68 -15.65 5.83
CA GLY A 254 8.23 -16.88 6.49
C GLY A 254 6.73 -17.10 6.29
N ASP A 255 6.04 -17.44 7.38
CA ASP A 255 4.60 -17.66 7.42
C ASP A 255 3.88 -16.35 7.78
N CYS A 256 2.84 -15.97 7.02
CA CYS A 256 2.06 -14.76 7.29
C CYS A 256 1.31 -14.74 8.63
N ALA A 257 1.17 -15.86 9.33
CA ALA A 257 0.65 -15.90 10.70
C ALA A 257 1.54 -15.16 11.71
N SER A 258 2.82 -14.94 11.38
CA SER A 258 3.78 -14.24 12.24
C SER A 258 3.88 -12.74 11.99
N TRP A 259 3.25 -12.23 10.92
CA TRP A 259 3.33 -10.83 10.49
C TRP A 259 4.76 -10.30 10.29
N LEU A 260 5.75 -11.18 10.17
CA LEU A 260 7.14 -10.79 9.98
C LEU A 260 7.33 -10.19 8.58
N ASP A 261 7.71 -8.92 8.54
CA ASP A 261 7.89 -8.17 7.29
C ASP A 261 6.67 -8.25 6.36
N ALA A 262 5.48 -8.13 6.96
CA ALA A 262 4.22 -8.14 6.25
C ALA A 262 4.09 -6.91 5.32
N ARG A 263 3.76 -7.14 4.05
CA ARG A 263 3.43 -6.12 3.05
C ARG A 263 2.01 -6.38 2.59
N VAL A 264 1.10 -5.47 2.90
CA VAL A 264 -0.26 -5.45 2.36
C VAL A 264 -0.23 -4.69 1.05
N PHE A 265 -1.02 -5.13 0.07
CA PHE A 265 -1.11 -4.49 -1.24
C PHE A 265 -2.54 -4.06 -1.53
N ASP A 266 -2.67 -2.89 -2.15
CA ASP A 266 -3.92 -2.34 -2.67
C ASP A 266 -3.67 -1.73 -4.05
N SER A 267 -4.69 -1.13 -4.68
CA SER A 267 -4.60 -0.51 -5.98
C SER A 267 -3.40 0.44 -6.11
N CYS A 268 -2.63 0.32 -7.18
CA CYS A 268 -1.64 1.34 -7.53
C CYS A 268 -2.26 2.62 -8.12
N ALA A 269 -3.58 2.67 -8.31
CA ALA A 269 -4.22 3.76 -9.05
C ALA A 269 -5.30 4.47 -8.24
N PHE A 270 -6.08 3.72 -7.43
CA PHE A 270 -7.24 4.23 -6.71
C PHE A 270 -8.17 5.06 -7.62
N GLU A 271 -8.33 4.65 -8.89
CA GLU A 271 -8.95 5.48 -9.93
C GLU A 271 -10.39 5.92 -9.61
N ASP A 272 -11.13 5.07 -8.90
CA ASP A 272 -12.51 5.32 -8.50
C ASP A 272 -12.64 6.26 -7.28
N ILE A 273 -11.53 6.55 -6.60
CA ILE A 273 -11.50 7.43 -5.43
C ILE A 273 -11.12 8.85 -5.87
N PRO A 274 -11.94 9.88 -5.60
CA PRO A 274 -11.59 11.26 -5.90
C PRO A 274 -10.24 11.66 -5.30
N GLU A 275 -9.42 12.34 -6.09
CA GLU A 275 -8.13 12.85 -5.64
C GLU A 275 -8.32 14.16 -4.87
N GLY A 276 -7.82 14.21 -3.65
CA GLY A 276 -7.62 15.47 -2.93
C GLY A 276 -6.21 16.02 -3.18
N VAL A 277 -6.09 17.35 -3.20
CA VAL A 277 -4.87 18.07 -3.57
C VAL A 277 -4.45 18.98 -2.41
N HIS A 278 -3.25 18.73 -1.90
CA HIS A 278 -2.54 19.62 -0.98
C HIS A 278 -1.68 20.58 -1.80
N ARG A 279 -1.74 21.87 -1.50
CA ARG A 279 -1.05 22.94 -2.23
C ARG A 279 -0.21 23.74 -1.25
N LEU A 280 1.09 23.84 -1.51
CA LEU A 280 2.00 24.64 -0.71
C LEU A 280 2.74 25.63 -1.60
N THR A 281 2.93 26.85 -1.10
CA THR A 281 3.92 27.80 -1.62
C THR A 281 4.97 27.99 -0.55
N PHE A 282 6.24 28.02 -0.94
CA PHE A 282 7.37 28.12 -0.03
C PHE A 282 8.48 28.99 -0.63
N ALA A 283 9.44 29.38 0.20
CA ALA A 283 10.58 30.17 -0.25
C ALA A 283 11.35 29.47 -1.39
N GLY A 284 11.16 29.97 -2.61
CA GLY A 284 11.79 29.45 -3.83
C GLY A 284 10.90 28.61 -4.73
N GLY A 285 9.63 28.35 -4.38
CA GLY A 285 8.79 27.50 -5.24
C GLY A 285 7.39 27.19 -4.72
N ASP A 286 6.79 26.20 -5.34
CA ASP A 286 5.46 25.69 -5.04
C ASP A 286 5.38 24.18 -5.27
N ILE A 287 4.44 23.52 -4.61
CA ILE A 287 4.16 22.10 -4.81
C ILE A 287 2.68 21.80 -4.62
N GLU A 288 2.15 20.99 -5.54
CA GLU A 288 0.91 20.27 -5.39
C GLU A 288 1.19 18.79 -5.09
N VAL A 289 0.49 18.24 -4.11
CA VAL A 289 0.54 16.84 -3.68
C VAL A 289 -0.86 16.24 -3.88
N GLY A 290 -0.99 15.31 -4.82
CA GLY A 290 -2.23 14.58 -5.08
C GLY A 290 -2.30 13.31 -4.25
N LEU A 291 -3.38 13.14 -3.48
CA LEU A 291 -3.62 11.97 -2.64
C LEU A 291 -5.02 11.40 -2.94
N ARG A 292 -5.11 10.08 -3.09
CA ARG A 292 -6.39 9.36 -3.11
C ARG A 292 -6.43 8.49 -1.87
N ILE A 293 -7.43 8.70 -1.04
CA ILE A 293 -7.58 7.99 0.24
C ILE A 293 -8.89 7.21 0.17
N GLY A 294 -8.83 5.90 0.40
CA GLY A 294 -10.00 5.03 0.42
C GLY A 294 -11.08 5.49 1.42
N CYS A 295 -12.19 4.78 1.45
CA CYS A 295 -13.31 5.18 2.29
C CYS A 295 -13.31 4.51 3.66
N SER A 296 -13.11 5.32 4.70
CA SER A 296 -13.43 4.96 6.09
C SER A 296 -14.41 5.95 6.68
N PRO A 297 -15.21 5.47 7.63
CA PRO A 297 -15.72 6.31 8.71
C PRO A 297 -14.62 6.93 9.61
N ALA A 298 -13.48 6.26 9.80
CA ALA A 298 -12.33 6.67 10.60
C ALA A 298 -11.10 7.25 9.83
N SER A 299 -11.13 7.48 8.52
CA SER A 299 -9.97 7.83 7.67
C SER A 299 -8.71 6.97 7.88
N THR A 300 -8.82 5.65 8.08
CA THR A 300 -7.69 4.72 8.28
C THR A 300 -7.30 3.90 7.05
N GLU A 301 -7.98 4.06 5.91
CA GLU A 301 -7.74 3.20 4.75
C GLU A 301 -6.38 3.44 4.12
N PRO A 302 -5.87 2.41 3.44
CA PRO A 302 -4.84 2.63 2.45
C PRO A 302 -5.25 3.76 1.49
N GLY A 303 -4.24 4.53 1.15
CA GLY A 303 -4.32 5.60 0.20
C GLY A 303 -3.02 5.63 -0.60
N ILE A 304 -3.07 6.31 -1.73
CA ILE A 304 -1.94 6.47 -2.61
C ILE A 304 -1.57 7.93 -2.77
N PHE A 305 -0.27 8.19 -2.70
CA PHE A 305 0.34 9.42 -3.19
C PHE A 305 0.52 9.31 -4.70
N SER A 306 -0.46 9.86 -5.43
CA SER A 306 -0.66 9.64 -6.86
C SER A 306 0.23 10.53 -7.72
N ARG A 307 0.54 11.74 -7.25
CA ARG A 307 1.38 12.70 -7.98
C ARG A 307 1.94 13.79 -7.09
N ALA A 308 3.07 14.36 -7.50
CA ALA A 308 3.56 15.63 -7.00
C ALA A 308 4.08 16.49 -8.15
N SER A 309 3.69 17.75 -8.21
CA SER A 309 4.11 18.66 -9.28
C SER A 309 4.28 20.08 -8.75
N GLY A 310 5.21 20.85 -9.30
CA GLY A 310 5.43 22.22 -8.86
C GLY A 310 6.71 22.83 -9.41
N THR A 311 7.28 23.77 -8.67
CA THR A 311 8.55 24.43 -8.99
C THR A 311 9.49 24.48 -7.80
N LEU A 312 10.80 24.37 -8.05
CA LEU A 312 11.87 24.62 -7.08
C LEU A 312 12.96 25.48 -7.72
N ASP A 313 13.20 26.66 -7.14
CA ASP A 313 14.17 27.66 -7.58
C ASP A 313 14.05 27.96 -9.10
N GLY A 314 12.81 28.02 -9.60
CA GLY A 314 12.48 28.27 -10.99
C GLY A 314 12.51 27.05 -11.93
N THR A 315 12.87 25.87 -11.42
CA THR A 315 12.85 24.61 -12.19
C THR A 315 11.56 23.85 -11.90
N ALA A 316 10.78 23.54 -12.94
CA ALA A 316 9.55 22.77 -12.80
C ALA A 316 9.83 21.26 -12.64
N PHE A 317 8.96 20.57 -11.91
CA PHE A 317 8.93 19.11 -11.82
C PHE A 317 7.49 18.57 -11.86
N ASP A 318 7.32 17.36 -12.39
CA ASP A 318 6.07 16.57 -12.34
C ASP A 318 6.47 15.12 -12.10
N GLN A 319 6.00 14.54 -10.99
CA GLN A 319 6.35 13.21 -10.53
C GLN A 319 5.09 12.36 -10.37
N ARG A 320 5.10 11.18 -10.97
CA ARG A 320 4.01 10.17 -10.97
C ARG A 320 4.52 8.74 -10.75
N ASP A 321 5.83 8.55 -10.70
CA ASP A 321 6.44 7.26 -10.43
C ASP A 321 6.23 6.87 -8.97
N TYR A 322 5.50 5.77 -8.74
CA TYR A 322 5.29 5.19 -7.42
C TYR A 322 6.58 5.07 -6.61
N TRP A 323 7.71 4.74 -7.24
CA TRP A 323 8.99 4.55 -6.56
C TRP A 323 9.60 5.85 -6.05
N ARG A 324 9.14 7.00 -6.56
CA ARG A 324 9.62 8.35 -6.21
C ARG A 324 8.64 9.17 -5.38
N LEU A 325 7.46 8.61 -5.09
CA LEU A 325 6.42 9.23 -4.28
C LEU A 325 6.26 8.44 -2.97
N ILE A 326 6.82 8.95 -1.88
CA ILE A 326 6.83 8.31 -0.57
C ILE A 326 5.79 8.97 0.31
N TYR A 327 5.00 8.18 1.02
CA TYR A 327 3.88 8.68 1.81
C TYR A 327 3.75 7.90 3.09
N ASN A 328 3.53 8.63 4.18
CA ASN A 328 3.25 8.06 5.48
C ASN A 328 2.28 8.98 6.24
N PRO A 329 1.01 8.60 6.42
CA PRO A 329 0.12 9.34 7.27
C PRO A 329 0.37 9.03 8.74
N ALA A 330 0.18 10.02 9.60
CA ALA A 330 -0.11 9.78 10.99
C ALA A 330 -1.52 9.20 11.14
N HIS A 331 -1.82 8.68 12.34
CA HIS A 331 -3.09 8.06 12.68
C HIS A 331 -4.31 8.78 12.11
N HIS A 332 -5.12 8.04 11.33
CA HIS A 332 -6.35 8.54 10.68
C HIS A 332 -6.15 9.68 9.67
N HIS A 333 -4.95 9.82 9.08
CA HIS A 333 -4.62 10.86 8.10
C HIS A 333 -4.83 12.30 8.59
N PHE A 334 -4.85 12.52 9.91
CA PHE A 334 -4.95 13.86 10.51
C PHE A 334 -3.67 14.69 10.31
N SER A 335 -2.54 14.01 10.16
CA SER A 335 -1.28 14.58 9.69
C SER A 335 -0.72 13.65 8.62
N ARG A 336 -0.02 14.21 7.65
CA ARG A 336 0.50 13.45 6.52
C ARG A 336 1.91 13.87 6.21
N ASP A 337 2.79 12.89 6.13
CA ASP A 337 4.15 13.09 5.70
C ASP A 337 4.29 12.54 4.28
N ALA A 338 5.03 13.27 3.46
CA ALA A 338 5.27 12.92 2.07
C ALA A 338 6.70 13.28 1.68
N ALA A 339 7.30 12.50 0.80
CA ALA A 339 8.52 12.89 0.11
C ALA A 339 8.40 12.62 -1.39
N VAL A 340 8.87 13.57 -2.19
CA VAL A 340 8.94 13.47 -3.65
C VAL A 340 10.40 13.49 -4.07
N LEU A 341 10.83 12.47 -4.81
CA LEU A 341 12.14 12.43 -5.45
C LEU A 341 12.04 12.89 -6.91
N PHE A 342 12.89 13.81 -7.31
CA PHE A 342 12.94 14.33 -8.68
C PHE A 342 13.65 13.36 -9.62
N ASP A 343 13.24 13.32 -10.89
CA ASP A 343 13.88 12.48 -11.90
C ASP A 343 15.38 12.78 -12.03
N THR A 344 15.72 14.07 -11.98
CA THR A 344 17.07 14.60 -11.89
C THR A 344 17.14 15.59 -10.73
N PRO A 345 18.22 15.60 -9.92
CA PRO A 345 18.39 16.59 -8.86
C PRO A 345 18.23 18.03 -9.35
N ILE A 346 17.57 18.88 -8.55
CA ILE A 346 17.41 20.31 -8.80
C ILE A 346 18.34 21.04 -7.84
N GLY A 347 19.42 21.61 -8.37
CA GLY A 347 20.49 22.17 -7.53
C GLY A 347 21.12 21.07 -6.65
N PRO A 348 21.24 21.26 -5.32
CA PRO A 348 21.76 20.23 -4.42
C PRO A 348 20.72 19.17 -4.02
N ALA A 349 19.43 19.37 -4.31
CA ALA A 349 18.34 18.56 -3.79
C ALA A 349 17.98 17.40 -4.74
N CYS A 350 17.89 16.19 -4.21
CA CYS A 350 17.27 15.06 -4.92
C CYS A 350 15.73 15.09 -4.82
N GLY A 351 15.16 15.87 -3.91
CA GLY A 351 13.72 15.92 -3.71
C GLY A 351 13.23 16.97 -2.71
N LEU A 352 11.96 16.86 -2.33
CA LEU A 352 11.30 17.61 -1.26
C LEU A 352 10.71 16.64 -0.23
N LYS A 353 10.83 16.97 1.05
CA LYS A 353 10.17 16.29 2.17
C LYS A 353 9.20 17.27 2.82
N LEU A 354 7.95 16.85 2.95
CA LEU A 354 6.84 17.57 3.56
C LEU A 354 6.40 16.76 4.77
N GLU A 355 6.39 17.37 5.95
CA GLU A 355 5.99 16.70 7.19
C GLU A 355 4.91 17.53 7.85
N GLY A 356 3.92 16.88 8.47
CA GLY A 356 2.89 17.59 9.22
C GLY A 356 1.72 18.13 8.38
N LEU A 357 1.51 17.67 7.14
CA LEU A 357 0.45 18.18 6.27
C LEU A 357 -0.93 17.84 6.84
N ASP A 358 -1.67 18.86 7.28
CA ASP A 358 -2.98 18.70 7.94
C ASP A 358 -4.10 19.26 7.03
N PRO A 359 -4.99 18.40 6.46
CA PRO A 359 -6.10 18.85 5.61
C PRO A 359 -7.18 19.64 6.38
N PHE A 360 -7.10 19.70 7.71
CA PHE A 360 -8.02 20.39 8.60
C PHE A 360 -7.44 21.68 9.18
N CYS A 361 -6.12 21.89 9.05
CA CYS A 361 -5.54 23.19 9.35
C CYS A 361 -6.16 24.22 8.37
N CYS A 362 -6.48 25.41 8.88
CA CYS A 362 -7.17 26.48 8.13
C CYS A 362 -8.69 26.34 7.89
N ARG A 363 -9.44 25.43 8.52
CA ARG A 363 -10.91 25.52 8.44
C ARG A 363 -11.45 26.73 9.25
N PRO A 364 -12.19 27.68 8.64
CA PRO A 364 -12.78 28.84 9.34
C PRO A 364 -13.90 28.46 10.34
N LEU A 365 -14.16 27.17 10.53
CA LEU A 365 -15.23 26.66 11.39
C LEU A 365 -14.83 26.62 12.88
N ARG A 366 -13.59 26.93 13.24
CA ARG A 366 -13.17 27.12 14.64
C ARG A 366 -12.26 28.35 14.75
N PRO A 367 -12.79 29.51 15.20
CA PRO A 367 -12.01 30.72 15.48
C PRO A 367 -10.91 30.52 16.52
N GLU A 368 -10.96 29.42 17.26
CA GLU A 368 -9.96 28.99 18.25
C GLU A 368 -9.00 27.88 17.79
N CYS A 369 -8.96 27.53 16.50
CA CYS A 369 -7.83 26.78 15.94
C CYS A 369 -6.59 27.70 15.87
N TYR A 370 -6.01 27.95 17.05
CA TYR A 370 -4.82 28.78 17.28
C TYR A 370 -3.50 28.09 16.95
N ASN A 371 -3.54 26.87 16.42
CA ASN A 371 -2.32 26.20 15.97
C ASN A 371 -2.21 26.41 14.47
N GLU A 372 -1.29 27.31 14.11
CA GLU A 372 -0.68 27.42 12.79
C GLU A 372 -0.45 26.02 12.21
N CYS A 373 -0.70 25.82 10.90
CA CYS A 373 -0.32 24.56 10.25
C CYS A 373 1.14 24.27 10.62
N GLN A 374 1.38 23.11 11.25
CA GLN A 374 2.73 22.74 11.72
C GLN A 374 3.55 22.09 10.62
N SER A 375 3.09 22.21 9.38
CA SER A 375 3.74 21.71 8.20
C SER A 375 5.16 22.24 8.12
N THR A 376 6.09 21.37 7.72
CA THR A 376 7.45 21.76 7.40
C THR A 376 7.82 21.25 6.02
N LEU A 377 8.69 21.99 5.33
CA LEU A 377 9.22 21.63 4.04
C LEU A 377 10.73 21.70 4.07
N SER A 378 11.38 20.63 3.62
CA SER A 378 12.82 20.55 3.49
C SER A 378 13.24 20.06 2.11
N LEU A 379 14.32 20.62 1.58
CA LEU A 379 15.10 20.01 0.52
C LEU A 379 15.80 18.77 1.08
N ILE A 380 15.84 17.69 0.31
CA ILE A 380 16.41 16.42 0.75
C ILE A 380 17.46 15.88 -0.23
N ASP A 381 18.37 15.07 0.30
CA ASP A 381 19.24 14.21 -0.48
C ASP A 381 18.48 12.97 -0.99
N CYS A 382 19.19 12.07 -1.68
CA CYS A 382 18.61 10.91 -2.34
C CYS A 382 18.20 9.79 -1.35
N ASP A 383 18.63 9.90 -0.09
CA ASP A 383 18.28 9.00 1.02
C ASP A 383 17.25 9.65 1.98
N LEU A 384 16.60 10.73 1.52
CA LEU A 384 15.62 11.54 2.26
C LEU A 384 16.18 12.36 3.43
N GLY A 385 17.51 12.45 3.55
CA GLY A 385 18.17 13.29 4.55
C GLY A 385 17.92 14.77 4.28
N ALA A 386 17.48 15.52 5.30
CA ALA A 386 17.23 16.95 5.17
C ALA A 386 18.54 17.72 4.92
N ILE A 387 18.58 18.47 3.82
CA ILE A 387 19.69 19.36 3.45
C ILE A 387 19.41 20.78 3.95
N GLU A 388 18.22 21.29 3.68
CA GLU A 388 17.85 22.68 3.93
C GLU A 388 16.34 22.78 4.19
N LYS A 389 15.96 23.44 5.29
CA LYS A 389 14.55 23.77 5.56
C LYS A 389 14.15 25.05 4.83
N ARG A 390 12.96 25.07 4.23
CA ARG A 390 12.38 26.26 3.60
C ARG A 390 11.11 26.69 4.31
N ASP A 391 10.90 27.99 4.40
CA ASP A 391 9.71 28.57 5.01
C ASP A 391 8.51 28.37 4.07
N ILE A 392 7.41 27.86 4.64
CA ILE A 392 6.13 27.75 3.94
C ILE A 392 5.41 29.10 4.04
N GLU A 393 5.02 29.64 2.89
CA GLU A 393 4.33 30.93 2.77
C GLU A 393 2.81 30.76 2.78
N SER A 394 2.31 29.66 2.19
CA SER A 394 0.88 29.31 2.22
C SER A 394 0.66 27.80 2.07
N GLU A 395 -0.45 27.33 2.62
CA GLU A 395 -0.91 25.94 2.55
C GLU A 395 -2.43 25.90 2.33
N ALA A 396 -2.89 25.01 1.45
CA ALA A 396 -4.31 24.80 1.18
C ALA A 396 -4.60 23.33 0.82
N TRP A 397 -5.80 22.87 1.17
CA TRP A 397 -6.31 21.54 0.80
C TRP A 397 -7.63 21.66 0.03
N GLU A 398 -7.71 20.98 -1.10
CA GLU A 398 -8.90 20.84 -1.93
C GLU A 398 -9.26 19.34 -2.03
N LYS A 399 -10.54 18.99 -1.91
CA LYS A 399 -11.02 17.60 -2.06
C LYS A 399 -11.85 17.45 -3.32
#